data_AF-A0A9E5HZU0-F1
#
_entry.id   AF-A0A9E5HZU0-F1
#
_cell.length_a   1.000
_cell.length_b   1.000
_cell.length_c   1.000
_cell.angle_alpha   90.00
_cell.angle_beta   90.00
_cell.angle_gamma   90.00
#
_symmetry.space_group_name_H-M   'P 1'
#
loop_
_entity.id
_entity.type
_entity.pdbx_description
1 polymer ?
#
loop_
_entity_poly.entity_id
_entity_poly.type
_entity_poly.pdbx_seq_one_letter_code
_entity_poly.pdbx_strand_id
1 'polypeptide(L)'
;MSDLHAINEAINKRAGRKLFTSLFIALILLAIIFTSMALLPVAFALVVALAFAISIHELVVAYRGSGIYPSGPLLIISGLSLYLIAWWRGDKGLF
;
A
#
# COMPACT_ATOMS: atom_id res chain seq x y z
N MET A 1 -11.83 -36.50 -5.45
CA MET A 1 -11.32 -35.21 -4.95
C MET A 1 -9.90 -35.44 -4.49
N SER A 2 -8.94 -34.64 -4.94
CA SER A 2 -7.53 -34.82 -4.57
C SER A 2 -7.30 -34.32 -3.15
N ASP A 3 -6.63 -35.10 -2.29
CA ASP A 3 -6.32 -34.74 -0.90
C ASP A 3 -5.62 -33.38 -0.76
N LEU A 4 -4.87 -32.98 -1.80
CA LEU A 4 -4.22 -31.67 -1.89
C LEU A 4 -5.23 -30.50 -1.87
N HIS A 5 -6.39 -30.68 -2.52
CA HIS A 5 -7.45 -29.67 -2.53
C HIS A 5 -8.15 -29.59 -1.17
N ALA A 6 -8.36 -30.71 -0.48
CA ALA A 6 -8.97 -30.72 0.85
C ALA A 6 -8.09 -30.01 1.90
N ILE A 7 -6.77 -30.22 1.85
CA ILE A 7 -5.80 -29.48 2.68
C ILE A 7 -5.79 -27.99 2.30
N ASN A 8 -5.79 -27.71 0.99
CA ASN A 8 -6.15 -26.44 0.35
C ASN A 8 -7.20 -25.64 1.12
N GLU A 9 -8.37 -26.25 1.17
CA GLU A 9 -9.61 -25.66 1.64
C GLU A 9 -9.65 -25.53 3.18
N ALA A 10 -9.12 -26.51 3.90
CA ALA A 10 -9.00 -26.45 5.36
C ALA A 10 -8.10 -25.29 5.82
N ILE A 11 -6.97 -25.06 5.15
CA ILE A 11 -6.06 -23.95 5.44
C ILE A 11 -6.73 -22.60 5.14
N ASN A 12 -7.39 -22.47 3.98
CA ASN A 12 -8.09 -21.24 3.61
C ASN A 12 -9.24 -20.93 4.56
N LYS A 13 -9.97 -21.95 5.03
CA LYS A 13 -11.04 -21.81 6.03
C LYS A 13 -10.51 -21.31 7.37
N ARG A 14 -9.35 -21.80 7.82
CA ARG A 14 -8.69 -21.31 9.03
C ARG A 14 -8.18 -19.88 8.89
N ALA A 15 -7.63 -19.54 7.72
CA ALA A 15 -7.09 -18.22 7.45
C ALA A 15 -8.17 -17.15 7.17
N GLY A 16 -9.42 -17.55 6.91
CA GLY A 16 -10.51 -16.65 6.52
C GLY A 16 -10.34 -15.99 5.15
N ARG A 17 -9.28 -16.35 4.40
CA ARG A 17 -8.96 -15.88 3.06
C ARG A 17 -8.10 -16.91 2.32
N LYS A 18 -7.93 -16.76 1.01
CA LYS A 18 -7.02 -17.58 0.21
C LYS A 18 -5.56 -17.31 0.62
N LEU A 19 -5.00 -18.16 1.47
CA LEU A 19 -3.70 -17.94 2.12
C LEU A 19 -2.58 -17.83 1.08
N PHE A 20 -2.47 -18.83 0.20
CA PHE A 20 -1.42 -18.87 -0.82
C PHE A 20 -1.46 -17.67 -1.75
N THR A 21 -2.64 -17.24 -2.19
CA THR A 21 -2.80 -16.03 -3.00
C THR A 21 -2.36 -14.79 -2.22
N SER A 22 -2.76 -14.65 -0.95
CA SER A 22 -2.37 -13.49 -0.14
C SER A 22 -0.87 -13.44 0.15
N LEU A 23 -0.24 -14.59 0.38
CA LEU A 23 1.21 -14.70 0.55
C LEU A 23 1.94 -14.33 -0.74
N PHE A 24 1.47 -14.83 -1.88
CA PHE A 24 2.03 -14.53 -3.18
C PHE A 24 1.98 -13.04 -3.50
N ILE A 25 0.84 -12.38 -3.26
CA ILE A 25 0.70 -10.93 -3.46
C ILE A 25 1.65 -10.16 -2.52
N ALA A 26 1.78 -10.57 -1.26
CA ALA A 26 2.69 -9.93 -0.32
C ALA A 26 4.16 -10.04 -0.79
N LEU A 27 4.57 -11.20 -1.31
CA LEU A 27 5.92 -11.39 -1.87
C LEU A 27 6.14 -10.56 -3.12
N ILE A 28 5.14 -10.41 -3.99
CA ILE A 28 5.22 -9.53 -5.16
C ILE A 28 5.39 -8.07 -4.73
N LEU A 29 4.58 -7.60 -3.78
CA LEU A 29 4.69 -6.23 -3.27
C LEU A 29 6.07 -5.98 -2.66
N LEU A 30 6.59 -6.93 -1.88
CA LEU A 30 7.94 -6.89 -1.35
C LEU A 30 8.97 -6.72 -2.49
N ALA A 31 8.92 -7.59 -3.50
CA ALA A 31 9.83 -7.52 -4.64
C ALA A 31 9.72 -6.18 -5.37
N ILE A 32 8.51 -5.71 -5.67
CA ILE A 32 8.29 -4.41 -6.31
C ILE A 32 8.94 -3.29 -5.50
N ILE A 33 8.71 -3.25 -4.19
CA ILE A 33 9.23 -2.20 -3.30
C ILE A 33 10.77 -2.21 -3.29
N PHE A 34 11.38 -3.35 -2.97
CA PHE A 34 12.85 -3.42 -2.83
C PHE A 34 13.57 -3.28 -4.17
N THR A 35 13.05 -3.89 -5.24
CA THR A 35 13.65 -3.79 -6.58
C THR A 35 13.50 -2.37 -7.15
N SER A 36 12.33 -1.74 -6.99
CA SER A 36 12.18 -0.34 -7.42
C SER A 36 13.09 0.59 -6.62
N MET A 37 13.21 0.39 -5.31
CA MET A 37 14.11 1.19 -4.46
C MET A 37 15.58 1.06 -4.89
N ALA A 38 16.02 -0.14 -5.25
CA ALA A 38 17.42 -0.40 -5.60
C ALA A 38 17.79 0.01 -7.03
N LEU A 39 16.92 -0.25 -8.02
CA LEU A 39 17.26 -0.11 -9.44
C LEU A 39 16.72 1.19 -10.06
N LEU A 40 15.55 1.66 -9.60
CA LEU A 40 14.84 2.78 -10.20
C LEU A 40 14.19 3.65 -9.10
N PRO A 41 14.98 4.49 -8.39
CA PRO A 41 14.47 5.30 -7.27
C PRO A 41 13.26 6.16 -7.63
N VAL A 42 13.17 6.64 -8.87
CA VAL A 42 12.00 7.37 -9.39
C VAL A 42 10.75 6.49 -9.43
N ALA A 43 10.88 5.22 -9.85
CA ALA A 43 9.77 4.27 -9.85
C ALA A 43 9.33 3.94 -8.41
N PHE A 44 10.27 3.78 -7.48
CA PHE A 44 9.95 3.64 -6.06
C PHE A 44 9.17 4.85 -5.56
N ALA A 45 9.58 6.05 -5.96
CA ALA A 45 8.91 7.26 -5.53
C ALA A 45 7.44 7.31 -5.99
N LEU A 46 7.16 6.82 -7.20
CA LEU A 46 5.79 6.68 -7.72
C LEU A 46 4.99 5.62 -6.98
N VAL A 47 5.59 4.47 -6.65
CA VAL A 47 4.95 3.41 -5.86
C VAL A 47 4.49 3.95 -4.51
N VAL A 48 5.35 4.71 -3.81
CA VAL A 48 5.02 5.34 -2.53
C VAL A 48 3.91 6.39 -2.69
N ALA A 49 3.99 7.24 -3.72
CA ALA A 49 2.96 8.26 -3.98
C ALA A 49 1.57 7.64 -4.22
N LEU A 50 1.50 6.56 -5.01
CA LEU A 50 0.27 5.83 -5.25
C LEU A 50 -0.26 5.15 -3.99
N ALA A 51 0.61 4.48 -3.23
CA ALA A 51 0.24 3.84 -1.97
C ALA A 51 -0.32 4.87 -0.96
N PHE A 52 0.30 6.06 -0.89
CA PHE A 52 -0.18 7.16 -0.06
C PHE A 52 -1.57 7.65 -0.50
N ALA A 53 -1.78 7.88 -1.81
CA ALA A 53 -3.07 8.34 -2.33
C ALA A 53 -4.20 7.33 -2.03
N ILE A 54 -3.93 6.03 -2.21
CA ILE A 54 -4.87 4.95 -1.88
C ILE A 54 -5.16 4.93 -0.37
N SER A 55 -4.12 5.06 0.47
CA SER A 55 -4.27 5.10 1.93
C SER A 55 -5.17 6.25 2.40
N ILE A 56 -4.97 7.46 1.86
CA ILE A 56 -5.85 8.61 2.17
C ILE A 56 -7.27 8.36 1.68
N HIS A 57 -7.44 7.76 0.50
CA HIS A 57 -8.77 7.45 -0.01
C HIS A 57 -9.53 6.50 0.93
N GLU A 58 -8.92 5.39 1.34
CA GLU A 58 -9.52 4.43 2.28
C GLU A 58 -9.82 5.09 3.64
N LEU A 59 -8.90 5.93 4.14
CA LEU A 59 -9.09 6.65 5.39
C LEU A 59 -10.29 7.61 5.31
N VAL A 60 -10.41 8.38 4.22
CA VAL A 60 -11.53 9.30 3.99
C VAL A 60 -12.85 8.54 3.90
N VAL A 61 -12.87 7.39 3.22
CA VAL A 61 -14.06 6.52 3.14
C VAL A 61 -14.45 6.02 4.54
N ALA A 62 -13.48 5.59 5.35
CA ALA A 62 -13.73 5.14 6.72
C ALA A 62 -14.30 6.28 7.61
N TYR A 63 -13.75 7.49 7.52
CA TYR A 63 -14.25 8.65 8.27
C TYR A 63 -15.65 9.10 7.85
N ARG A 64 -16.00 8.97 6.56
CA ARG A 64 -17.37 9.25 6.10
C ARG A 64 -18.38 8.31 6.75
N GLY A 65 -17.98 7.06 7.01
CA GLY A 65 -18.79 6.10 7.77
C GLY A 65 -19.11 6.55 9.21
N SER A 66 -18.30 7.44 9.80
CA SER A 66 -18.52 8.00 11.15
C SER A 66 -19.11 9.42 11.15
N GLY A 67 -19.54 9.93 9.98
CA GLY A 67 -20.14 11.27 9.84
C GLY A 67 -19.15 12.42 9.73
N ILE A 68 -17.85 12.15 9.55
CA ILE A 68 -16.82 13.15 9.33
C ILE A 68 -16.50 13.20 7.83
N TYR A 69 -16.48 14.40 7.24
CA TYR A 69 -16.29 14.58 5.79
C TYR A 69 -14.99 15.31 5.46
N PRO A 70 -13.82 14.65 5.65
CA PRO A 70 -12.55 15.24 5.27
C PRO A 70 -12.43 15.39 3.75
N SER A 71 -11.71 16.42 3.32
CA SER A 71 -11.46 16.72 1.90
C SER A 71 -10.35 15.83 1.35
N GLY A 72 -10.72 14.66 0.80
CA GLY A 72 -9.78 13.68 0.24
C GLY A 72 -8.77 14.26 -0.78
N PRO A 73 -9.20 15.00 -1.81
CA PRO A 73 -8.27 15.59 -2.78
C PRO A 73 -7.25 16.54 -2.13
N LEU A 74 -7.67 17.35 -1.16
CA LEU A 74 -6.81 18.31 -0.48
C LEU A 74 -5.76 17.61 0.39
N LEU A 75 -6.15 16.53 1.07
CA LEU A 75 -5.24 15.70 1.87
C LEU A 75 -4.20 14.99 0.98
N ILE A 76 -4.63 14.46 -0.16
CA ILE A 76 -3.73 13.83 -1.14
C ILE A 76 -2.73 14.86 -1.67
N ILE A 77 -3.20 16.02 -2.16
CA ILE A 77 -2.33 17.06 -2.74
C ILE A 77 -1.34 17.58 -1.69
N SER A 78 -1.81 17.89 -0.48
CA SER A 78 -0.95 18.40 0.60
C SER A 78 0.11 17.37 1.00
N GLY A 79 -0.29 16.11 1.19
CA GLY A 79 0.63 15.04 1.57
C GLY A 79 1.64 14.70 0.48
N LEU A 80 1.21 14.65 -0.79
CA LEU A 80 2.11 14.46 -1.93
C LEU A 80 3.07 15.64 -2.10
N SER A 81 2.63 16.87 -1.81
CA SER A 81 3.50 18.05 -1.86
C SER A 81 4.62 17.95 -0.82
N LEU A 82 4.27 17.60 0.43
CA LEU A 82 5.27 17.36 1.50
C LEU A 82 6.22 16.23 1.14
N TYR A 83 5.68 15.13 0.61
CA TYR A 83 6.46 14.00 0.15
C TYR A 83 7.47 14.38 -0.96
N LEU A 84 7.04 15.15 -1.96
CA LEU A 84 7.91 15.63 -3.03
C LEU A 84 9.00 16.57 -2.51
N ILE A 85 8.65 17.49 -1.60
CA ILE A 85 9.62 18.38 -0.96
C ILE A 85 10.67 17.56 -0.18
N ALA A 86 10.23 16.58 0.60
CA ALA A 86 11.13 15.71 1.36
C ALA A 86 12.04 14.88 0.43
N TRP A 87 11.48 14.37 -0.67
CA TRP A 87 12.22 13.60 -1.68
C TRP A 87 13.33 14.41 -2.35
N TRP A 88 13.06 15.67 -2.70
CA TRP A 88 14.04 16.55 -3.35
C TRP A 88 15.07 17.14 -2.39
N ARG A 89 14.69 17.39 -1.13
CA ARG A 89 15.54 18.07 -0.15
C ARG A 89 16.44 17.10 0.63
N GLY A 90 16.16 15.80 0.56
CA GLY A 90 16.98 14.75 1.19
C GLY A 90 17.00 14.81 2.71
N ASP A 91 18.02 14.22 3.31
CA ASP A 91 18.34 14.19 4.75
C ASP A 91 18.53 15.57 5.39
N LYS A 92 18.66 16.63 4.57
CA LYS A 92 18.75 18.04 4.99
C LYS A 92 17.39 18.77 4.98
N GLY A 93 16.30 18.04 4.74
CA GLY A 93 14.93 18.56 4.70
C GLY A 93 14.16 18.45 6.02
N LEU A 94 14.69 17.71 6.99
CA LEU A 94 14.21 17.61 8.37
C LEU A 94 15.41 17.95 9.26
N PHE A 95 15.33 19.08 9.96
CA PHE A 95 16.36 19.80 10.73
C PHE A 95 17.13 20.88 9.97
#